data_AF-A0A1Q7XP80-F1
#
_entry.id   AF-A0A1Q7XP80-F1
#
_cell.length_a   1.000
_cell.length_b   1.000
_cell.length_c   1.000
_cell.angle_alpha   90.00
_cell.angle_beta   90.00
_cell.angle_gamma   90.00
#
_symmetry.space_group_name_H-M   'P 1'
#
loop_
_entity.id
_entity.type
_entity.pdbx_description
1 polymer ?
#
loop_
_entity_poly.entity_id
_entity_poly.type
_entity_poly.pdbx_seq_one_letter_code
_entity_poly.pdbx_strand_id
1 'polypeptide(L)' 'MQEIALMHAHMAKLLELGVDEEWLSKSKMTPDQARELLKGILYLKEMHPQFYAHVNDSQRYLGDLR' A
#
# COMPACT_ATOMS: atom_id res chain seq x y z
N MET A 1 -1.08 8.75 22.21
CA MET A 1 0.03 9.14 21.30
C MET A 1 0.55 7.99 20.44
N GLN A 2 0.74 6.77 20.96
CA GLN A 2 1.27 5.64 20.17
C GLN A 2 0.32 5.13 19.06
N GLU A 3 -0.99 5.03 19.32
CA GLU A 3 -1.95 4.48 18.33
C GLU A 3 -2.10 5.34 17.06
N ILE A 4 -2.02 6.67 17.20
CA ILE A 4 -2.09 7.60 16.06
C ILE A 4 -0.85 7.45 15.18
N ALA A 5 0.33 7.31 15.78
CA ALA A 5 1.58 7.10 15.04
C ALA A 5 1.57 5.76 14.26
N LEU A 6 1.06 4.70 14.90
CA LEU A 6 0.87 3.39 14.26
C LEU A 6 -0.13 3.46 13.08
N MET A 7 -1.23 4.19 13.25
CA MET A 7 -2.19 4.42 12.18
C MET A 7 -1.55 5.13 10.98
N HIS A 8 -0.79 6.20 11.22
CA HIS A 8 -0.09 6.91 10.15
C HIS A 8 0.91 6.00 9.43
N ALA A 9 1.64 5.14 10.15
CA ALA A 9 2.56 4.19 9.54
C ALA A 9 1.85 3.16 8.64
N HIS A 10 0.71 2.63 9.09
CA HIS A 10 -0.10 1.71 8.27
C HIS A 10 -0.63 2.40 7.01
N MET A 11 -1.16 3.63 7.14
CA MET A 11 -1.69 4.39 6.00
C MET A 11 -0.59 4.72 4.99
N ALA A 12 0.59 5.14 5.45
CA ALA A 12 1.75 5.37 4.58
C ALA A 12 2.14 4.11 3.81
N LYS A 13 2.12 2.95 4.48
CA LYS A 13 2.46 1.69 3.81
C LYS A 13 1.41 1.26 2.78
N LEU A 14 0.13 1.52 3.05
CA LEU A 14 -0.95 1.26 2.09
C LEU A 14 -0.81 2.12 0.83
N LEU A 15 -0.45 3.40 0.98
CA LEU A 15 -0.15 4.28 -0.16
C LEU A 15 1.05 3.76 -0.97
N GLU A 16 2.14 3.34 -0.32
CA GLU A 16 3.30 2.74 -1.00
C GLU A 16 2.94 1.46 -1.78
N LEU A 17 1.93 0.72 -1.32
CA LEU A 17 1.43 -0.49 -1.98
C LEU A 17 0.41 -0.19 -3.10
N GLY A 18 0.18 1.10 -3.40
CA GLY A 18 -0.69 1.53 -4.49
C GLY A 18 -2.17 1.58 -4.14
N VAL A 19 -2.52 1.55 -2.84
CA VAL A 19 -3.91 1.81 -2.42
C VAL A 19 -4.22 3.28 -2.64
N ASP A 20 -5.35 3.55 -3.27
CA ASP A 20 -5.78 4.90 -3.63
C ASP A 20 -5.91 5.84 -2.41
N GLU A 21 -5.29 7.01 -2.51
CA GLU A 21 -5.23 7.99 -1.42
C GLU A 21 -6.61 8.58 -1.08
N GLU A 22 -7.41 8.87 -2.11
CA GLU A 22 -8.75 9.43 -1.92
C GLU A 22 -9.65 8.43 -1.18
N TRP A 23 -9.60 7.16 -1.58
CA TRP A 23 -10.30 6.07 -0.91
C TRP A 23 -9.84 5.91 0.55
N LEU A 24 -8.52 5.89 0.81
CA LEU A 24 -7.98 5.78 2.16
C LEU A 24 -8.48 6.91 3.06
N SER A 25 -8.48 8.16 2.56
CA SER A 25 -8.95 9.32 3.31
C SER A 25 -10.44 9.27 3.66
N LYS A 26 -11.26 8.68 2.78
CA LYS A 26 -12.73 8.57 2.94
C LYS A 26 -13.17 7.33 3.72
N SER A 27 -12.30 6.32 3.83
CA SER A 27 -12.60 5.02 4.41
C SER A 27 -12.99 5.06 5.90
N LYS A 28 -12.56 6.09 6.63
CA LYS A 28 -12.74 6.22 8.10
C LYS A 28 -12.30 4.96 8.87
N MET A 29 -11.29 4.25 8.37
CA MET A 29 -10.78 3.03 8.99
C MET A 29 -10.20 3.28 10.38
N THR A 30 -10.40 2.32 11.29
CA THR A 30 -9.69 2.27 12.56
C THR A 30 -8.23 1.82 12.34
N PRO A 31 -7.32 2.07 13.31
CA PRO A 31 -5.94 1.59 13.22
C PRO A 31 -5.83 0.06 13.01
N ASP A 32 -6.72 -0.72 13.64
CA ASP A 32 -6.77 -2.18 13.46
C ASP A 32 -7.24 -2.57 12.06
N GLN A 33 -8.24 -1.89 11.50
CA GLN A 33 -8.69 -2.14 10.12
C GLN A 33 -7.58 -1.83 9.10
N ALA A 34 -6.85 -0.73 9.28
CA ALA A 34 -5.69 -0.42 8.44
C ALA A 34 -4.60 -1.49 8.55
N ARG A 35 -4.37 -2.03 9.76
CA ARG A 35 -3.43 -3.14 9.99
C ARG A 35 -3.85 -4.42 9.27
N GLU A 36 -5.12 -4.81 9.39
CA GLU A 36 -5.62 -6.04 8.76
C GLU A 36 -5.65 -5.92 7.24
N LEU A 37 -5.99 -4.75 6.69
CA LEU A 37 -5.87 -4.50 5.25
C LEU A 37 -4.43 -4.64 4.76
N LEU A 38 -3.48 -4.04 5.49
CA LEU A 38 -2.05 -4.14 5.18
C LEU A 38 -1.58 -5.60 5.17
N LYS A 39 -1.96 -6.39 6.19
CA LYS A 39 -1.64 -7.83 6.25
C LYS A 39 -2.21 -8.59 5.06
N GLY A 40 -3.48 -8.32 4.70
CA GLY A 40 -4.14 -8.96 3.57
C GLY A 40 -3.41 -8.69 2.24
N ILE A 41 -3.03 -7.44 1.99
CA ILE A 41 -2.29 -7.07 0.78
C ILE A 41 -0.90 -7.72 0.75
N LEU A 42 -0.16 -7.72 1.87
CA LEU A 42 1.16 -8.37 1.95
C LEU A 42 1.07 -9.87 1.72
N TYR A 43 0.08 -10.54 2.32
CA TYR A 43 -0.16 -11.97 2.10
C TYR A 43 -0.45 -12.26 0.62
N LEU A 44 -1.32 -11.48 -0.02
CA LEU A 44 -1.62 -11.66 -1.44
C LEU A 44 -0.38 -11.41 -2.33
N LYS A 45 0.49 -10.48 -1.96
CA LYS A 45 1.74 -10.21 -2.66
C LYS A 45 2.73 -11.37 -2.56
N GLU A 46 2.82 -12.00 -1.39
CA GLU A 46 3.65 -13.19 -1.19
C GLU A 46 3.10 -14.40 -1.96
N MET A 47 1.78 -14.59 -1.95
CA MET A 47 1.13 -15.71 -2.62
C MET A 47 1.05 -15.57 -4.15
N HIS A 48 1.04 -14.34 -4.65
CA HIS A 48 0.91 -14.07 -6.09
C HIS A 48 1.94 -13.02 -6.58
N PRO A 49 3.24 -13.32 -6.54
CA PRO A 49 4.30 -12.38 -6.90
C PRO A 49 4.20 -11.87 -8.35
N GLN A 50 3.65 -12.67 -9.26
CA GLN A 50 3.48 -12.33 -10.68
C GLN A 50 2.56 -11.12 -10.93
N PHE A 51 1.59 -10.86 -10.05
CA PHE A 51 0.71 -9.69 -10.19
C PHE A 51 1.36 -8.40 -9.67
N TYR A 52 2.39 -8.51 -8.84
CA TYR A 52 3.08 -7.37 -8.25
C TYR A 52 4.43 -7.05 -8.92
N ALA A 53 4.95 -7.96 -9.75
CA ALA A 53 6.19 -7.75 -10.50
C ALA A 53 6.13 -6.56 -11.48
N HIS A 54 4.95 -6.21 -11.98
CA HIS A 54 4.78 -5.15 -12.99
C HIS A 54 4.58 -3.73 -12.44
N VAL A 55 4.44 -3.56 -11.12
CA VAL A 55 4.24 -2.23 -10.53
C VAL A 55 5.54 -1.42 -10.52
N ASN A 56 6.71 -2.07 -10.46
CA ASN A 56 8.01 -1.41 -10.50
C ASN A 56 8.57 -1.18 -11.92
N ASP A 57 8.14 -1.95 -12.92
CA ASP A 57 8.68 -1.82 -14.28
C ASP A 57 8.12 -0.59 -15.03
N SER A 58 6.92 -0.14 -14.66
CA SER A 58 6.29 1.04 -15.27
C SER A 58 7.08 2.34 -15.02
N GLN A 59 7.92 2.41 -13.98
CA GLN A 59 8.85 3.52 -13.75
C GLN A 59 10.17 3.38 -14.51
N ARG A 60 10.54 2.16 -14.92
CA ARG A 60 11.79 1.87 -15.63
C ARG A 60 11.71 2.28 -17.11
N TYR A 61 10.56 2.05 -17.76
CA TYR A 61 10.36 2.41 -19.17
C TYR A 61 10.35 3.92 -19.45
N LEU A 62 10.08 4.77 -18.45
CA LEU A 62 10.15 6.22 -18.60
C LEU A 62 11.57 6.79 -18.43
N GLY A 63 12.50 6.00 -17.86
CA GLY A 63 13.91 6.38 -17.71
C GLY A 63 14.74 6.17 -18.97
N ASP A 64 14.35 5.22 -19.82
CA ASP A 64 15.11 4.82 -21.02
C ASP A 64 14.76 5.65 -22.28
N LEU A 65 13.92 6.69 -22.15
CA LEU A 65 13.52 7.61 -23.23
C LEU A 65 14.12 9.03 -23.09
N ARG A 66 15.19 9.20 -22.30
CA ARG A 66 15.93 10.46 -22.15
C ARG A 66 17.34 10.39 -22.72
#